data_AF-A0A6G0VVE8-F1
#
_entry.id   AF-A0A6G0VVE8-F1
#
_cell.length_a   1.000
_cell.length_b   1.000
_cell.length_c   1.000
_cell.angle_alpha   90.00
_cell.angle_beta   90.00
_cell.angle_gamma   90.00
#
_symmetry.space_group_name_H-M   'P 1'
#
loop_
_entity.id
_entity.type
_entity.pdbx_description
1 polymer ?
#
loop_
_entity_poly.entity_id
_entity_poly.type
_entity_poly.pdbx_seq_one_letter_code
_entity_poly.pdbx_strand_id
1 'polypeptide(L)'
;MAFRGHNEQKDSCQQGNFKELINLLSKYDNKLKNHLEEGSKNAQYTSQSIQNDIIFSLHNVVFKHIKSSIANCKISIIADETSDVGHHEQLSIVIRYFDEKKK
;
A
#
# COMPACT_ATOMS: atom_id res chain seq x y z
N MET A 1 7.15 7.56 2.90
CA MET A 1 6.31 8.44 2.05
C MET A 1 4.84 8.15 2.32
N ALA A 2 4.01 9.18 2.38
CA ALA A 2 2.59 9.00 2.66
C ALA A 2 1.81 8.64 1.38
N PHE A 3 0.88 7.69 1.51
CA PHE A 3 -0.05 7.34 0.44
C PHE A 3 -1.03 8.47 0.10
N ARG A 4 -1.18 9.42 1.03
CA ARG A 4 -2.05 10.59 0.95
C ARG A 4 -1.25 11.87 1.15
N GLY A 5 -1.63 12.90 0.40
CA GLY A 5 -1.05 14.22 0.56
C GLY A 5 -1.65 14.93 1.77
N HIS A 6 -0.91 15.87 2.34
CA HIS A 6 -1.46 16.79 3.34
C HIS A 6 -2.54 17.68 2.73
N ASN A 7 -2.35 18.07 1.46
CA ASN A 7 -3.32 18.75 0.62
C ASN A 7 -3.55 17.95 -0.66
N GLU A 8 -4.80 17.53 -0.91
CA GLU A 8 -5.16 16.78 -2.12
C GLU A 8 -6.06 17.55 -3.09
N GLN A 9 -6.11 18.88 -2.95
CA GLN A 9 -6.79 19.73 -3.91
C GLN A 9 -6.09 19.71 -5.27
N LYS A 10 -6.82 20.05 -6.34
CA LYS A 10 -6.35 19.93 -7.72
C LYS A 10 -5.11 20.78 -8.02
N ASP A 11 -4.96 21.88 -7.31
CA ASP A 11 -3.87 22.84 -7.35
C ASP A 11 -2.68 22.47 -6.44
N SER A 12 -2.82 21.43 -5.61
CA SER A 12 -1.72 20.94 -4.79
C SER A 12 -0.63 20.31 -5.64
N CYS A 13 0.62 20.68 -5.35
CA CYS A 13 1.80 20.10 -5.97
C CYS A 13 2.02 18.62 -5.56
N GLN A 14 1.43 18.19 -4.44
CA GLN A 14 1.65 16.85 -3.89
C GLN A 14 0.34 16.29 -3.31
N GLN A 15 -0.49 15.66 -4.15
CA GLN A 15 -1.76 15.06 -3.71
C GLN A 15 -1.56 13.71 -2.97
N GLY A 16 -0.32 13.23 -2.90
CA GLY A 16 0.04 11.95 -2.30
C GLY A 16 0.16 10.83 -3.33
N ASN A 17 0.95 9.81 -2.99
CA ASN A 17 1.40 8.80 -3.94
C ASN A 17 0.26 8.08 -4.69
N PHE A 18 -0.89 7.87 -4.04
CA PHE A 18 -2.01 7.17 -4.67
C PHE A 18 -2.69 7.98 -5.77
N LYS A 19 -3.01 9.25 -5.51
CA LYS A 19 -3.62 10.13 -6.51
C LYS A 19 -2.65 10.43 -7.65
N GLU A 20 -1.38 10.66 -7.32
CA GLU A 20 -0.35 10.86 -8.35
C GLU A 20 -0.16 9.62 -9.23
N LEU A 21 -0.19 8.41 -8.66
CA LEU A 21 -0.11 7.18 -9.44
C LEU A 21 -1.33 7.00 -10.35
N ILE A 22 -2.54 7.28 -9.85
CA ILE A 22 -3.77 7.22 -10.68
C ILE A 22 -3.71 8.24 -11.81
N ASN A 23 -3.27 9.47 -11.53
CA ASN A 23 -3.07 10.52 -12.52
C ASN A 23 -1.99 10.17 -13.54
N LEU A 24 -0.95 9.42 -13.13
CA LEU A 24 0.06 8.91 -14.04
C LEU A 24 -0.52 7.85 -14.96
N LEU A 25 -1.25 6.87 -14.41
CA LEU A 25 -1.86 5.78 -15.18
C LEU A 25 -2.90 6.30 -16.18
N SER A 26 -3.67 7.33 -15.83
CA SER A 26 -4.66 7.92 -16.72
C SER A 26 -4.05 8.59 -17.96
N LYS A 27 -2.76 8.95 -17.93
CA LYS A 27 -2.05 9.45 -19.13
C LYS A 27 -1.82 8.36 -20.17
N TYR A 28 -1.83 7.09 -19.76
CA TYR A 28 -1.57 5.94 -20.63
C TYR A 28 -2.83 5.10 -20.92
N ASP A 29 -3.86 5.20 -20.10
CA ASP A 29 -5.14 4.50 -20.29
C ASP A 29 -6.29 5.48 -20.48
N ASN A 30 -6.75 5.60 -21.74
CA ASN A 30 -7.87 6.45 -22.11
C ASN A 30 -9.18 6.08 -21.41
N LYS A 31 -9.41 4.80 -21.08
CA LYS A 31 -10.61 4.39 -20.34
C LYS A 31 -10.56 4.92 -18.92
N LEU A 32 -9.40 4.80 -18.27
CA LEU A 32 -9.20 5.35 -16.92
C LEU A 32 -9.31 6.88 -16.94
N LYS A 33 -8.74 7.55 -17.93
CA LYS A 33 -8.86 8.99 -18.12
C LYS A 33 -10.34 9.41 -18.22
N ASN A 34 -11.09 8.82 -19.14
CA ASN A 34 -12.50 9.16 -19.34
C ASN A 34 -13.31 8.85 -18.08
N HIS A 35 -13.03 7.75 -17.38
CA HIS A 35 -13.67 7.45 -16.10
C HIS A 35 -13.43 8.52 -15.02
N LEU A 36 -12.22 9.07 -14.94
CA LEU A 36 -11.88 10.11 -13.96
C LEU A 36 -12.46 11.47 -14.32
N GLU A 37 -12.54 11.81 -15.61
CA GLU A 37 -13.02 13.10 -16.11
C GLU A 37 -14.55 13.17 -16.24
N GLU A 38 -15.17 12.12 -16.79
CA GLU A 38 -16.60 12.06 -17.14
C GLU A 38 -17.42 11.25 -16.13
N GLY A 39 -16.76 10.42 -15.31
CA GLY A 39 -17.44 9.58 -14.32
C GLY A 39 -18.14 10.39 -13.23
N SER A 40 -19.20 9.80 -12.67
CA SER A 40 -19.92 10.42 -11.56
C SER A 40 -18.99 10.62 -10.37
N LYS A 41 -19.09 11.77 -9.68
CA LYS A 41 -18.18 12.14 -8.57
C LYS A 41 -18.14 11.10 -7.45
N ASN A 42 -19.24 10.37 -7.24
CA ASN A 42 -19.36 9.30 -6.24
C ASN A 42 -18.76 7.95 -6.70
N ALA A 43 -18.35 7.81 -7.96
CA ALA A 43 -17.86 6.57 -8.54
C ALA A 43 -16.43 6.70 -9.09
N GLN A 44 -15.65 7.70 -8.66
CA GLN A 44 -14.24 7.81 -9.04
C GLN A 44 -13.32 6.88 -8.24
N TYR A 45 -13.79 6.34 -7.10
CA TYR A 45 -13.05 5.40 -6.25
C TYR A 45 -11.67 5.92 -5.76
N THR A 46 -11.47 7.23 -5.72
CA THR A 46 -10.20 7.87 -5.31
C THR A 46 -10.23 8.44 -3.87
N SER A 47 -11.31 8.23 -3.14
CA SER A 47 -11.51 8.74 -1.77
C SER A 47 -10.65 8.02 -0.73
N GLN A 48 -10.43 8.65 0.42
CA GLN A 48 -9.64 8.09 1.52
C GLN A 48 -10.10 6.69 1.91
N SER A 49 -11.41 6.52 2.07
CA SER A 49 -12.02 5.25 2.46
C SER A 49 -11.72 4.16 1.45
N ILE A 50 -11.96 4.42 0.16
CA ILE A 50 -11.72 3.43 -0.89
C ILE A 50 -10.25 3.04 -0.99
N GLN A 51 -9.34 4.00 -0.87
CA GLN A 51 -7.91 3.70 -0.82
C GLN A 51 -7.56 2.77 0.36
N ASN A 52 -8.09 3.06 1.55
CA ASN A 52 -7.85 2.22 2.73
C ASN A 52 -8.45 0.81 2.54
N ASP A 53 -9.62 0.70 1.91
CA ASP A 53 -10.25 -0.58 1.59
C ASP A 53 -9.40 -1.41 0.62
N ILE A 54 -8.81 -0.77 -0.40
CA ILE A 54 -7.87 -1.41 -1.33
C ILE A 54 -6.62 -1.89 -0.58
N ILE A 55 -6.03 -1.04 0.28
CA ILE A 55 -4.86 -1.40 1.09
C ILE A 55 -5.17 -2.62 1.98
N PHE A 56 -6.32 -2.60 2.64
CA PHE A 56 -6.75 -3.70 3.51
C PHE A 56 -7.03 -4.99 2.73
N SER A 57 -7.62 -4.88 1.54
CA SER A 57 -7.86 -6.02 0.66
C SER A 57 -6.54 -6.66 0.22
N LEU A 58 -5.56 -5.85 -0.21
CA LEU A 58 -4.22 -6.32 -0.56
C LEU A 58 -3.52 -6.95 0.64
N HIS A 59 -3.58 -6.30 1.81
CA HIS A 59 -3.06 -6.85 3.06
C HIS A 59 -3.62 -8.24 3.33
N ASN A 60 -4.94 -8.42 3.24
CA ASN A 60 -5.58 -9.70 3.51
C ASN A 60 -5.12 -10.81 2.57
N VAL A 61 -4.96 -10.51 1.28
CA VAL A 61 -4.49 -11.49 0.29
C VAL A 61 -3.04 -11.88 0.56
N VAL A 62 -2.16 -10.89 0.72
CA VAL A 62 -0.73 -11.12 0.98
C VAL A 62 -0.53 -11.82 2.32
N PHE A 63 -1.23 -11.40 3.36
CA PHE A 63 -1.14 -11.98 4.70
C PHE A 63 -1.62 -13.43 4.71
N LYS A 64 -2.75 -13.74 4.06
CA LYS A 64 -3.22 -15.12 3.91
C LYS A 64 -2.19 -15.99 3.17
N HIS A 65 -1.58 -15.45 2.11
CA HIS A 65 -0.54 -16.16 1.36
C HIS A 65 0.68 -16.44 2.25
N ILE A 66 1.25 -15.42 2.90
CA ILE A 66 2.40 -15.57 3.81
C ILE A 66 2.07 -16.56 4.93
N LYS A 67 0.91 -16.41 5.59
CA LYS A 67 0.45 -17.30 6.66
C LYS A 67 0.39 -18.76 6.19
N SER A 68 -0.15 -18.99 4.99
CA SER A 68 -0.19 -20.33 4.40
C SER A 68 1.20 -20.88 4.08
N SER A 69 2.13 -20.04 3.62
CA SER A 69 3.50 -20.45 3.31
C SER A 69 4.28 -20.86 4.56
N ILE A 70 4.01 -20.21 5.70
CA ILE A 70 4.75 -20.46 6.95
C ILE A 70 4.07 -21.43 7.92
N ALA A 71 2.83 -21.86 7.66
CA ALA A 71 1.99 -22.58 8.62
C ALA A 71 2.59 -23.88 9.18
N ASN A 72 3.52 -24.51 8.47
CA ASN A 72 4.14 -25.79 8.87
C ASN A 72 5.66 -25.82 8.62
N CYS A 73 6.32 -24.67 8.52
CA CYS A 73 7.77 -24.62 8.32
C CYS A 73 8.48 -24.16 9.59
N LYS A 74 9.76 -24.53 9.73
CA LYS A 74 10.62 -23.92 10.73
C LYS A 74 10.87 -22.46 10.33
N ILE A 75 10.68 -21.55 11.28
CA ILE A 75 10.93 -20.13 11.09
C ILE A 75 12.04 -19.65 12.03
N SER A 76 12.76 -18.63 11.60
CA SER A 76 13.65 -17.83 12.44
C SER A 76 13.06 -16.43 12.53
N ILE A 77 13.03 -15.88 13.74
CA ILE A 77 12.56 -14.52 14.02
C ILE A 77 13.76 -13.70 14.46
N ILE A 78 13.90 -12.51 13.89
CA ILE A 78 14.87 -11.51 14.32
C ILE A 78 14.08 -10.27 14.71
N ALA A 79 14.34 -9.81 15.92
CA ALA A 79 13.83 -8.55 16.43
C ALA A 79 15.02 -7.61 16.59
N ASP A 80 14.92 -6.42 16.00
CA ASP A 80 15.95 -5.38 16.10
C ASP A 80 15.28 -4.07 16.49
N GLU A 81 15.84 -3.42 17.51
CA GLU A 81 15.32 -2.20 18.08
C GLU A 81 16.30 -1.07 17.85
N THR A 82 15.79 0.05 17.34
CA THR A 82 16.55 1.28 17.16
C THR A 82 15.77 2.45 17.72
N SER A 83 16.46 3.39 18.37
CA SER A 83 15.87 4.66 18.79
C SER A 83 16.11 5.72 17.71
N ASP A 84 15.09 6.50 17.38
CA ASP A 84 15.25 7.63 16.47
C ASP A 84 15.73 8.92 17.18
N VAL A 85 16.04 9.95 16.39
CA VAL A 85 16.51 11.25 16.88
C VAL A 85 15.49 11.90 17.85
N GLY A 86 14.21 11.56 17.71
CA GLY A 86 13.13 12.02 18.59
C GLY A 86 12.90 11.15 19.82
N HIS A 87 13.78 10.17 20.10
CA HIS A 87 13.68 9.21 21.21
C HIS A 87 12.46 8.30 21.11
N HIS A 88 11.93 8.08 19.90
CA HIS A 88 10.93 7.05 19.66
C HIS A 88 11.64 5.73 19.38
N GLU A 89 11.29 4.70 20.16
CA GLU A 89 11.74 3.34 19.93
C GLU A 89 11.01 2.75 18.72
N GLN A 90 11.76 2.16 17.80
CA GLN A 90 11.26 1.48 16.63
C GLN A 90 11.72 0.02 16.68
N LEU A 91 10.77 -0.90 16.84
CA LEU A 91 11.01 -2.34 16.79
C LEU A 91 10.72 -2.87 15.39
N SER A 92 11.72 -3.48 14.77
CA SER A 92 11.57 -4.24 13.53
C SER A 92 11.54 -5.73 13.81
N ILE A 93 10.61 -6.45 13.17
CA ILE A 93 10.49 -7.90 13.29
C ILE A 93 10.63 -8.50 11.89
N VAL A 94 11.61 -9.40 11.72
CA VAL A 94 11.87 -10.12 10.48
C VAL A 94 11.59 -11.59 10.69
N ILE A 95 10.71 -12.16 9.86
CA ILE A 95 10.42 -13.59 9.82
C ILE A 95 11.16 -14.19 8.61
N ARG A 96 12.07 -15.13 8.86
CA ARG A 96 12.77 -15.89 7.82
C ARG A 96 12.27 -17.33 7.81
N TYR A 97 12.00 -17.85 6.63
CA TYR A 97 11.60 -19.24 6.42
C TYR A 97 12.20 -19.77 5.10
N PHE A 98 12.32 -21.09 5.01
CA PHE A 98 12.74 -21.76 3.79
C PHE A 98 11.50 -22.23 3.02
N ASP A 99 11.38 -21.81 1.75
CA ASP A 99 10.29 -22.24 0.87
C ASP A 99 10.73 -23.45 0.04
N GLU A 100 10.34 -24.64 0.47
CA GLU A 100 10.71 -25.91 -0.20
C GLU A 100 10.12 -26.04 -1.62
N LYS A 101 9.12 -25.23 -1.98
CA LYS A 101 8.41 -25.32 -3.27
C LYS A 101 9.05 -24.50 -4.38
N LYS A 102 9.98 -23.58 -4.05
CA LYS A 102 10.74 -22.79 -5.03
C LYS A 102 12.14 -23.39 -5.18
N LYS A 103 12.26 -24.35 -6.10
CA LYS A 103 13.55 -24.88 -6.60
C LYS A 103 13.90 -24.28 -7.95
#